data_AF-A0A953B6M2-F1
#
_entry.id   AF-A0A953B6M2-F1
#
_cell.length_a   1.000
_cell.length_b   1.000
_cell.length_c   1.000
_cell.angle_alpha   90.00
_cell.angle_beta   90.00
_cell.angle_gamma   90.00
#
_symmetry.space_group_name_H-M   'P 1'
#
loop_
_entity.id
_entity.type
_entity.pdbx_description
1 polymer ?
#
loop_
_entity_poly.entity_id
_entity_poly.type
_entity_poly.pdbx_seq_one_letter_code
_entity_poly.pdbx_strand_id
1 'polypeptide(L)'
;MRTLARLLLAVLIAAAHVPTLLLAYGPLGHEIVGAIADERLANTPAAAKVNALLEGLPLEKASLLADEIKSWDKKGADNPRSFHVSGHRNLDRQLRDFWRANPPAQDRIARAPSHHWFHYTDVPVLPPQKYRDGRAGRGRWDIVHMIPYCVEVLQGRIVEQNERKITKPVALILLSHLVGDIHQPLHVGAEYFASDGRVVNPDKAPALGDQGGNSFFLELSDEPPRKRGMHRKKLHSFWDYDAVNAMFPELPARLRKRELQLLVEPLKRKLVHQLATEEPQNWQIPESVAVSSYAEAWADEILPRAREAYERLSLRNVRPALLEGRLVAAGEAIEKAQPDQLTYRQWAAGVVREELHRAGWRLADLLQKIL
;
A
#
# COMPACT_ATOMS: atom_id res chain seq x y z
N MET A 1 30.35 -57.20 17.62
CA MET A 1 29.40 -56.81 18.69
C MET A 1 29.59 -55.31 18.93
N ARG A 2 28.98 -54.39 18.17
CA ARG A 2 27.60 -53.86 18.30
C ARG A 2 27.19 -53.53 19.73
N THR A 3 27.39 -52.26 20.12
CA THR A 3 26.66 -51.47 21.12
C THR A 3 27.19 -50.03 20.96
N LEU A 4 26.44 -48.93 20.95
CA LEU A 4 25.03 -48.63 21.15
C LEU A 4 24.78 -47.24 20.54
N ALA A 5 23.66 -47.09 19.85
CA ALA A 5 23.23 -45.91 19.12
C ALA A 5 23.11 -44.66 20.01
N ARG A 6 23.60 -43.51 19.53
CA ARG A 6 23.19 -42.18 20.01
C ARG A 6 22.32 -41.53 18.93
N LEU A 7 21.00 -41.66 19.12
CA LEU A 7 19.99 -40.91 18.41
C LEU A 7 19.81 -39.52 19.04
N LEU A 8 19.81 -38.50 18.17
CA LEU A 8 18.92 -37.33 18.14
C LEU A 8 18.74 -36.45 19.40
N LEU A 9 19.09 -35.17 19.28
CA LEU A 9 18.09 -34.10 19.08
C LEU A 9 18.78 -32.79 18.67
N ALA A 10 19.00 -32.59 17.37
CA ALA A 10 19.28 -31.25 16.84
C ALA A 10 17.92 -30.54 16.66
N VAL A 11 17.56 -29.68 17.61
CA VAL A 11 16.41 -28.78 17.46
C VAL A 11 16.78 -27.71 16.44
N LEU A 12 16.48 -27.98 15.16
CA LEU A 12 16.39 -26.95 14.13
C LEU A 12 15.16 -26.09 14.45
N ILE A 13 15.37 -24.98 15.17
CA ILE A 13 14.40 -23.89 15.20
C ILE A 13 14.45 -23.25 13.81
N ALA A 14 13.67 -23.80 12.88
CA ALA A 14 13.28 -23.08 11.69
C ALA A 14 12.40 -21.92 12.16
N ALA A 15 13.00 -20.74 12.35
CA ALA A 15 12.25 -19.50 12.44
C ALA A 15 11.51 -19.35 11.12
N ALA A 16 10.23 -19.73 11.11
CA ALA A 16 9.34 -19.44 10.00
C ALA A 16 9.24 -17.91 9.90
N HIS A 17 10.06 -17.31 9.04
CA HIS A 17 9.86 -15.96 8.59
C HIS A 17 8.50 -15.94 7.88
N VAL A 18 7.47 -15.45 8.58
CA VAL A 18 6.25 -14.98 7.92
C VAL A 18 6.67 -13.68 7.25
N PRO A 19 6.79 -13.61 5.90
CA PRO A 19 7.02 -12.32 5.27
C PRO A 19 5.84 -11.42 5.62
N THR A 20 6.18 -10.26 6.16
CA THR A 20 5.29 -9.13 6.34
C THR A 20 4.75 -8.77 4.97
N LEU A 21 3.45 -9.00 4.76
CA LEU A 21 2.77 -8.51 3.57
C LEU A 21 2.85 -6.98 3.60
N LEU A 22 3.33 -6.39 2.53
CA LEU A 22 3.42 -4.95 2.33
C LEU A 22 2.09 -4.50 1.74
N LEU A 23 1.29 -3.86 2.59
CA LEU A 23 -0.09 -3.45 2.36
C LEU A 23 -0.11 -1.93 2.59
N ALA A 24 -0.40 -1.09 1.60
CA ALA A 24 -0.38 0.37 1.80
C ALA A 24 -1.35 0.75 2.92
N TYR A 25 -0.95 1.58 3.87
CA TYR A 25 -1.81 1.92 5.03
C TYR A 25 -2.38 0.70 5.81
N GLY A 26 -1.86 -0.51 5.59
CA GLY A 26 -2.33 -1.72 6.21
C GLY A 26 -3.84 -1.98 6.03
N PRO A 27 -4.38 -3.02 6.68
CA PRO A 27 -5.81 -3.29 6.62
C PRO A 27 -6.64 -2.13 7.19
N LEU A 28 -6.16 -1.48 8.25
CA LEU A 28 -6.93 -0.44 8.94
C LEU A 28 -7.14 0.80 8.06
N GLY A 29 -6.11 1.27 7.35
CA GLY A 29 -6.28 2.44 6.48
C GLY A 29 -7.15 2.17 5.26
N HIS A 30 -7.01 1.00 4.63
CA HIS A 30 -7.90 0.60 3.53
C HIS A 30 -9.35 0.44 3.97
N GLU A 31 -9.60 -0.12 5.17
CA GLU A 31 -10.94 -0.16 5.75
C GLU A 31 -11.49 1.25 5.96
N ILE A 32 -10.68 2.19 6.47
CA ILE A 32 -11.10 3.59 6.66
C ILE A 32 -11.47 4.25 5.33
N VAL A 33 -10.63 4.12 4.28
CA VAL A 33 -10.92 4.69 2.95
C VAL A 33 -12.21 4.11 2.37
N GLY A 34 -12.34 2.78 2.38
CA GLY A 34 -13.52 2.08 1.88
C GLY A 34 -14.79 2.46 2.66
N ALA A 35 -14.72 2.53 3.98
CA ALA A 35 -15.85 2.85 4.83
C ALA A 35 -16.29 4.32 4.70
N ILE A 36 -15.34 5.27 4.53
CA ILE A 36 -15.69 6.65 4.18
C ILE A 36 -16.45 6.65 2.85
N ALA A 37 -15.95 5.93 1.84
CA ALA A 37 -16.62 5.87 0.55
C ALA A 37 -18.02 5.22 0.63
N ASP A 38 -18.20 4.16 1.41
CA ASP A 38 -19.51 3.54 1.67
C ASP A 38 -20.51 4.55 2.25
N GLU A 39 -20.14 5.31 3.29
CA GLU A 39 -21.00 6.34 3.89
C GLU A 39 -21.32 7.47 2.91
N ARG A 40 -20.33 7.93 2.14
CA ARG A 40 -20.50 9.00 1.14
C ARG A 40 -21.41 8.60 -0.02
N LEU A 41 -21.38 7.33 -0.42
CA LEU A 41 -22.20 6.80 -1.51
C LEU A 41 -23.61 6.42 -1.07
N ALA A 42 -23.88 6.34 0.24
CA ALA A 42 -25.17 5.91 0.75
C ALA A 42 -26.33 6.67 0.09
N ASN A 43 -27.36 5.94 -0.34
CA ASN A 43 -28.54 6.46 -1.04
C ASN A 43 -28.29 7.07 -2.43
N THR A 44 -27.15 6.79 -3.07
CA THR A 44 -26.89 7.17 -4.47
C THR A 44 -27.13 6.01 -5.45
N PRO A 45 -27.37 6.28 -6.75
CA PRO A 45 -27.38 5.24 -7.78
C PRO A 45 -26.06 4.47 -7.89
N ALA A 46 -24.94 5.13 -7.60
CA ALA A 46 -23.62 4.50 -7.61
C ALA A 46 -23.50 3.45 -6.50
N ALA A 47 -24.03 3.69 -5.29
CA ALA A 47 -24.08 2.67 -4.23
C ALA A 47 -24.85 1.40 -4.67
N ALA A 48 -25.96 1.55 -5.39
CA ALA A 48 -26.71 0.40 -5.91
C ALA A 48 -25.87 -0.43 -6.90
N LYS A 49 -25.10 0.24 -7.77
CA LYS A 49 -24.19 -0.42 -8.73
C LYS A 49 -23.00 -1.09 -8.03
N VAL A 50 -22.40 -0.43 -7.05
CA VAL A 50 -21.35 -1.00 -6.18
C VAL A 50 -21.87 -2.26 -5.50
N ASN A 51 -23.02 -2.19 -4.84
CA ASN A 51 -23.65 -3.32 -4.15
C ASN A 51 -23.92 -4.50 -5.10
N ALA A 52 -24.39 -4.23 -6.31
CA ALA A 52 -24.62 -5.26 -7.32
C ALA A 52 -23.32 -5.91 -7.81
N LEU A 53 -22.27 -5.11 -8.08
CA LEU A 53 -20.98 -5.60 -8.54
C LEU A 53 -20.22 -6.41 -7.47
N LEU A 54 -20.38 -6.04 -6.20
CA LEU A 54 -19.69 -6.65 -5.07
C LEU A 54 -20.53 -7.67 -4.31
N GLU A 55 -21.69 -8.08 -4.82
CA GLU A 55 -22.56 -9.08 -4.18
C GLU A 55 -22.91 -8.71 -2.72
N GLY A 56 -23.05 -7.42 -2.42
CA GLY A 56 -23.29 -6.89 -1.08
C GLY A 56 -22.07 -6.76 -0.16
N LEU A 57 -20.86 -7.06 -0.65
CA LEU A 57 -19.64 -6.79 0.10
C LEU A 57 -19.37 -5.26 0.14
N PRO A 58 -19.26 -4.63 1.32
CA PRO A 58 -18.99 -3.19 1.44
C PRO A 58 -17.59 -2.84 0.93
N LEU A 59 -17.39 -1.60 0.47
CA LEU A 59 -16.07 -1.11 0.04
C LEU A 59 -15.05 -1.20 1.17
N GLU A 60 -15.45 -1.02 2.43
CA GLU A 60 -14.62 -1.26 3.63
C GLU A 60 -13.91 -2.62 3.58
N LYS A 61 -14.57 -3.68 3.11
CA LYS A 61 -14.00 -5.03 3.05
C LYS A 61 -13.41 -5.35 1.68
N ALA A 62 -14.02 -4.85 0.61
CA ALA A 62 -13.50 -5.04 -0.74
C ALA A 62 -12.11 -4.42 -0.91
N SER A 63 -11.83 -3.28 -0.26
CA SER A 63 -10.54 -2.60 -0.29
C SER A 63 -9.38 -3.42 0.30
N LEU A 64 -9.64 -4.54 0.98
CA LEU A 64 -8.60 -5.44 1.49
C LEU A 64 -8.19 -6.52 0.48
N LEU A 65 -9.07 -6.85 -0.47
CA LEU A 65 -8.98 -8.07 -1.24
C LEU A 65 -7.77 -8.11 -2.18
N ALA A 66 -7.41 -6.97 -2.81
CA ALA A 66 -6.24 -6.88 -3.70
C ALA A 66 -4.93 -7.30 -3.00
N ASP A 67 -4.93 -7.18 -1.68
CA ASP A 67 -3.79 -7.40 -0.82
C ASP A 67 -3.84 -8.75 -0.11
N GLU A 68 -5.04 -9.21 0.26
CA GLU A 68 -5.27 -10.56 0.77
C GLU A 68 -4.90 -11.65 -0.27
N ILE A 69 -5.07 -11.38 -1.56
CA ILE A 69 -4.66 -12.32 -2.62
C ILE A 69 -3.13 -12.47 -2.75
N LYS A 70 -2.31 -11.54 -2.23
CA LYS A 70 -0.85 -11.74 -2.10
C LYS A 70 -0.51 -12.93 -1.21
N SER A 71 -1.43 -13.34 -0.32
CA SER A 71 -1.24 -14.56 0.47
C SER A 71 -1.17 -15.84 -0.39
N TRP A 72 -1.75 -15.82 -1.59
CA TRP A 72 -1.76 -16.94 -2.53
C TRP A 72 -0.39 -17.17 -3.18
N ASP A 73 0.51 -16.18 -3.18
CA ASP A 73 1.81 -16.27 -3.86
C ASP A 73 2.71 -17.40 -3.34
N LYS A 74 2.52 -17.79 -2.07
CA LYS A 74 3.33 -18.83 -1.44
C LYS A 74 2.88 -20.25 -1.77
N LYS A 75 1.56 -20.47 -1.84
CA LYS A 75 0.97 -21.81 -1.86
C LYS A 75 0.03 -22.06 -3.05
N GLY A 76 -0.18 -21.04 -3.87
CA GLY A 76 -1.17 -21.01 -4.92
C GLY A 76 -2.56 -20.68 -4.40
N ALA A 77 -3.38 -20.08 -5.26
CA ALA A 77 -4.77 -19.76 -4.93
C ALA A 77 -5.57 -21.03 -4.58
N ASP A 78 -5.31 -22.16 -5.25
CA ASP A 78 -6.08 -23.42 -5.11
C ASP A 78 -5.72 -24.26 -3.87
N ASN A 79 -4.82 -23.78 -3.01
CA ASN A 79 -4.55 -24.47 -1.74
C ASN A 79 -5.78 -24.40 -0.82
N PRO A 80 -6.23 -25.51 -0.20
CA PRO A 80 -7.38 -25.50 0.71
C PRO A 80 -7.22 -24.61 1.96
N ARG A 81 -5.99 -24.19 2.28
CA ARG A 81 -5.68 -23.27 3.39
C ARG A 81 -5.43 -21.84 2.93
N SER A 82 -5.59 -21.55 1.64
CA SER A 82 -5.50 -20.19 1.11
C SER A 82 -6.71 -19.37 1.54
N PHE A 83 -6.54 -18.06 1.52
CA PHE A 83 -7.64 -17.12 1.72
C PHE A 83 -8.79 -17.37 0.74
N HIS A 84 -10.03 -17.17 1.21
CA HIS A 84 -11.26 -17.26 0.43
C HIS A 84 -12.19 -16.08 0.76
N VAL A 85 -12.83 -15.51 -0.25
CA VAL A 85 -13.87 -14.48 -0.04
C VAL A 85 -15.16 -15.16 0.41
N SER A 86 -15.28 -15.36 1.73
CA SER A 86 -16.38 -16.11 2.35
C SER A 86 -17.72 -15.44 2.07
N GLY A 87 -18.71 -16.20 1.60
CA GLY A 87 -20.03 -15.69 1.23
C GLY A 87 -20.15 -15.15 -0.21
N HIS A 88 -19.03 -14.92 -0.91
CA HIS A 88 -19.01 -14.31 -2.24
C HIS A 88 -18.27 -15.21 -3.25
N ARG A 89 -18.85 -16.38 -3.56
CA ARG A 89 -18.20 -17.42 -4.39
C ARG A 89 -17.81 -16.93 -5.79
N ASN A 90 -18.58 -15.99 -6.35
CA ASN A 90 -18.32 -15.49 -7.68
C ASN A 90 -17.22 -14.41 -7.68
N LEU A 91 -17.12 -13.57 -6.65
CA LEU A 91 -15.95 -12.72 -6.43
C LEU A 91 -14.67 -13.55 -6.21
N ASP A 92 -14.74 -14.57 -5.34
CA ASP A 92 -13.61 -15.46 -5.06
C ASP A 92 -13.06 -16.11 -6.34
N ARG A 93 -13.95 -16.63 -7.19
CA ARG A 93 -13.57 -17.22 -8.49
C ARG A 93 -12.89 -16.21 -9.41
N GLN A 94 -13.45 -15.01 -9.54
CA GLN A 94 -12.89 -13.97 -10.42
C GLN A 94 -11.53 -13.49 -9.94
N LEU A 95 -11.33 -13.33 -8.62
CA LEU A 95 -10.02 -12.99 -8.05
C LEU A 95 -8.98 -14.08 -8.28
N ARG A 96 -9.36 -15.36 -8.21
CA ARG A 96 -8.45 -16.48 -8.57
C ARG A 96 -8.03 -16.40 -10.03
N ASP A 97 -8.96 -16.14 -10.93
CA ASP A 97 -8.67 -16.00 -12.36
C ASP A 97 -7.77 -14.80 -12.63
N PHE A 98 -8.02 -13.67 -11.97
CA PHE A 98 -7.15 -12.50 -11.95
C PHE A 98 -5.74 -12.84 -11.46
N TRP A 99 -5.59 -13.48 -10.30
CA TRP A 99 -4.29 -13.83 -9.75
C TRP A 99 -3.50 -14.77 -10.68
N ARG A 100 -4.16 -15.78 -11.26
CA ARG A 100 -3.52 -16.70 -12.23
C ARG A 100 -3.04 -15.96 -13.49
N ALA A 101 -3.77 -14.95 -13.94
CA ALA A 101 -3.41 -14.14 -15.10
C ALA A 101 -2.29 -13.12 -14.81
N ASN A 102 -2.07 -12.76 -13.54
CA ASN A 102 -1.10 -11.75 -13.11
C ASN A 102 -0.18 -12.28 -11.99
N PRO A 103 0.52 -13.41 -12.17
CA PRO A 103 1.22 -14.11 -11.09
C PRO A 103 2.33 -13.25 -10.43
N PRO A 104 2.79 -13.61 -9.22
CA PRO A 104 4.00 -13.01 -8.65
C PRO A 104 5.17 -13.21 -9.61
N ALA A 105 5.66 -12.15 -10.25
CA ALA A 105 6.71 -12.26 -11.26
C ALA A 105 8.07 -12.47 -10.60
N GLN A 106 8.83 -13.45 -11.12
CA GLN A 106 10.23 -13.69 -10.73
C GLN A 106 11.22 -12.80 -11.50
N ASP A 107 10.82 -12.18 -12.63
CA ASP A 107 11.71 -11.31 -13.41
C ASP A 107 10.95 -10.22 -14.21
N ARG A 108 11.49 -8.98 -14.24
CA ARG A 108 10.84 -7.80 -14.88
C ARG A 108 10.82 -7.85 -16.41
N ILE A 109 11.46 -8.87 -17.01
CA ILE A 109 11.48 -9.15 -18.46
C ILE A 109 10.22 -9.93 -18.89
N ALA A 110 9.45 -10.46 -17.93
CA ALA A 110 8.20 -11.16 -18.23
C ALA A 110 7.22 -10.27 -19.00
N ARG A 111 6.64 -10.81 -20.08
CA ARG A 111 5.62 -10.12 -20.88
C ARG A 111 4.33 -9.86 -20.10
N ALA A 112 4.03 -10.70 -19.10
CA ALA A 112 2.85 -10.57 -18.25
C ALA A 112 3.17 -9.73 -16.98
N PRO A 113 2.28 -8.81 -16.56
CA PRO A 113 2.46 -8.07 -15.33
C PRO A 113 2.33 -8.95 -14.09
N SER A 114 2.99 -8.53 -13.01
CA SER A 114 2.68 -9.04 -11.68
C SER A 114 1.65 -8.17 -11.00
N HIS A 115 0.68 -8.79 -10.32
CA HIS A 115 -0.31 -8.05 -9.51
C HIS A 115 0.34 -7.12 -8.47
N HIS A 116 1.52 -7.47 -7.96
CA HIS A 116 2.28 -6.62 -7.03
C HIS A 116 2.64 -5.25 -7.59
N TRP A 117 2.88 -5.15 -8.91
CA TRP A 117 3.32 -3.90 -9.52
C TRP A 117 2.20 -2.86 -9.60
N PHE A 118 0.95 -3.28 -9.43
CA PHE A 118 -0.22 -2.41 -9.55
C PHE A 118 -0.37 -1.46 -8.37
N HIS A 119 0.30 -1.73 -7.24
CA HIS A 119 0.11 -1.07 -5.95
C HIS A 119 0.95 0.18 -5.73
N TYR A 120 1.97 0.43 -6.56
CA TYR A 120 2.92 1.51 -6.31
C TYR A 120 3.60 1.99 -7.58
N THR A 121 4.27 3.13 -7.46
CA THR A 121 5.31 3.63 -8.37
C THR A 121 6.46 4.18 -7.51
N ASP A 122 7.69 4.14 -8.00
CA ASP A 122 8.88 4.55 -7.22
C ASP A 122 9.44 5.89 -7.75
N VAL A 123 8.61 6.92 -7.93
CA VAL A 123 9.05 8.20 -8.51
C VAL A 123 10.14 8.83 -7.62
N PRO A 124 11.28 9.27 -8.19
CA PRO A 124 12.36 9.82 -7.38
C PRO A 124 11.94 11.12 -6.69
N VAL A 125 12.09 11.17 -5.37
CA VAL A 125 11.80 12.37 -4.57
C VAL A 125 12.88 13.45 -4.70
N LEU A 126 14.07 13.08 -5.22
CA LEU A 126 15.15 14.00 -5.54
C LEU A 126 15.69 13.78 -6.98
N PRO A 127 15.71 14.82 -7.83
CA PRO A 127 15.13 16.14 -7.61
C PRO A 127 13.59 16.06 -7.55
N PRO A 128 12.93 17.10 -7.01
CA PRO A 128 11.48 17.22 -7.06
C PRO A 128 11.01 17.23 -8.50
N GLN A 129 10.01 16.41 -8.80
CA GLN A 129 9.50 16.22 -10.14
C GLN A 129 8.07 15.72 -10.10
N LYS A 130 7.36 15.88 -11.22
CA LYS A 130 6.06 15.26 -11.43
C LYS A 130 6.20 13.84 -11.96
N TYR A 131 5.12 13.07 -11.90
CA TYR A 131 5.05 11.74 -12.46
C TYR A 131 5.45 11.71 -13.95
N ARG A 132 5.14 12.71 -14.76
CA ARG A 132 5.49 12.66 -16.20
C ARG A 132 6.92 13.08 -16.54
N ASP A 133 7.64 13.71 -15.61
CA ASP A 133 8.88 14.42 -15.93
C ASP A 133 10.09 13.49 -16.13
N GLY A 134 10.01 12.24 -15.69
CA GLY A 134 11.14 11.30 -15.63
C GLY A 134 10.79 9.88 -16.08
N ARG A 135 11.77 8.97 -16.00
CA ARG A 135 11.59 7.55 -16.39
C ARG A 135 11.84 6.60 -15.22
N ALA A 136 12.77 6.94 -14.34
CA ALA A 136 13.07 6.13 -13.17
C ALA A 136 11.83 5.91 -12.30
N GLY A 137 11.68 4.70 -11.77
CA GLY A 137 10.59 4.33 -10.87
C GLY A 137 9.22 4.11 -11.51
N ARG A 138 9.05 4.43 -12.79
CA ARG A 138 7.75 4.40 -13.49
C ARG A 138 7.59 3.12 -14.29
N GLY A 139 6.57 2.36 -13.95
CA GLY A 139 6.26 1.09 -14.60
C GLY A 139 5.11 1.22 -15.57
N ARG A 140 5.12 0.46 -16.67
CA ARG A 140 3.97 0.36 -17.61
C ARG A 140 2.68 -0.16 -16.96
N TRP A 141 2.82 -0.74 -15.77
CA TRP A 141 1.75 -1.37 -15.00
C TRP A 141 1.69 -0.82 -13.59
N ASP A 142 2.32 0.34 -13.34
CA ASP A 142 2.29 0.93 -12.01
C ASP A 142 0.90 1.49 -11.69
N ILE A 143 0.73 1.91 -10.43
CA ILE A 143 -0.55 2.38 -9.91
C ILE A 143 -1.18 3.50 -10.74
N VAL A 144 -0.37 4.38 -11.33
CA VAL A 144 -0.83 5.50 -12.16
C VAL A 144 -1.49 5.02 -13.46
N HIS A 145 -1.08 3.87 -13.97
CA HIS A 145 -1.69 3.25 -15.14
C HIS A 145 -2.83 2.28 -14.80
N MET A 146 -2.79 1.63 -13.64
CA MET A 146 -3.79 0.63 -13.26
C MET A 146 -5.11 1.22 -12.81
N ILE A 147 -5.10 2.39 -12.16
CA ILE A 147 -6.34 3.12 -11.82
C ILE A 147 -7.17 3.45 -13.08
N PRO A 148 -6.64 4.15 -14.11
CA PRO A 148 -7.42 4.44 -15.30
C PRO A 148 -7.82 3.18 -16.07
N TYR A 149 -7.01 2.13 -16.07
CA TYR A 149 -7.40 0.83 -16.66
C TYR A 149 -8.64 0.25 -15.97
N CYS A 150 -8.70 0.26 -14.63
CA CYS A 150 -9.86 -0.21 -13.87
C CYS A 150 -11.10 0.66 -14.18
N VAL A 151 -10.92 1.98 -14.28
CA VAL A 151 -11.99 2.90 -14.70
C VAL A 151 -12.54 2.53 -16.08
N GLU A 152 -11.67 2.26 -17.05
CA GLU A 152 -12.08 1.90 -18.41
C GLU A 152 -12.82 0.55 -18.48
N VAL A 153 -12.45 -0.42 -17.64
CA VAL A 153 -13.21 -1.68 -17.49
C VAL A 153 -14.60 -1.42 -16.90
N LEU A 154 -14.70 -0.61 -15.84
CA LEU A 154 -15.99 -0.28 -15.20
C LEU A 154 -16.94 0.44 -16.17
N GLN A 155 -16.39 1.35 -16.98
CA GLN A 155 -17.13 2.09 -18.02
C GLN A 155 -17.39 1.25 -19.29
N GLY A 156 -16.87 0.02 -19.37
CA GLY A 156 -17.06 -0.87 -20.52
C GLY A 156 -16.27 -0.48 -21.77
N ARG A 157 -15.31 0.44 -21.65
CA ARG A 157 -14.38 0.79 -22.75
C ARG A 157 -13.32 -0.30 -22.97
N ILE A 158 -12.93 -0.98 -21.89
CA ILE A 158 -12.16 -2.24 -21.95
C ILE A 158 -13.11 -3.39 -21.64
N VAL A 159 -13.12 -4.42 -22.50
CA VAL A 159 -13.94 -5.62 -22.30
C VAL A 159 -13.43 -6.47 -21.14
N GLU A 160 -14.34 -7.12 -20.42
CA GLU A 160 -14.01 -7.94 -19.24
C GLU A 160 -13.20 -9.21 -19.59
N GLN A 161 -13.30 -9.68 -20.85
CA GLN A 161 -12.51 -10.78 -21.39
C GLN A 161 -11.12 -10.32 -21.83
N ASN A 162 -10.42 -9.57 -20.99
CA ASN A 162 -9.04 -9.14 -21.23
C ASN A 162 -8.01 -10.14 -20.70
N GLU A 163 -6.78 -10.02 -21.17
CA GLU A 163 -5.66 -10.91 -20.82
C GLU A 163 -5.38 -10.96 -19.32
N ARG A 164 -5.66 -9.88 -18.58
CA ARG A 164 -5.42 -9.75 -17.13
C ARG A 164 -6.57 -10.30 -16.29
N LYS A 165 -7.67 -10.76 -16.90
CA LYS A 165 -8.89 -11.21 -16.19
C LYS A 165 -9.43 -10.17 -15.21
N ILE A 166 -9.28 -8.89 -15.53
CA ILE A 166 -9.88 -7.79 -14.76
C ILE A 166 -11.30 -7.62 -15.27
N THR A 167 -12.25 -8.22 -14.56
CA THR A 167 -13.70 -8.03 -14.74
C THR A 167 -14.16 -6.75 -14.03
N LYS A 168 -15.43 -6.35 -14.18
CA LYS A 168 -15.96 -5.18 -13.45
C LYS A 168 -15.89 -5.34 -11.92
N PRO A 169 -16.26 -6.49 -11.31
CA PRO A 169 -16.06 -6.69 -9.88
C PRO A 169 -14.60 -6.61 -9.45
N VAL A 170 -13.68 -7.22 -10.21
CA VAL A 170 -12.23 -7.16 -9.92
C VAL A 170 -11.71 -5.73 -10.07
N ALA A 171 -12.14 -4.99 -11.10
CA ALA A 171 -11.78 -3.60 -11.29
C ALA A 171 -12.25 -2.72 -10.14
N LEU A 172 -13.47 -2.95 -9.61
CA LEU A 172 -13.98 -2.22 -8.46
C LEU A 172 -13.21 -2.54 -7.17
N ILE A 173 -12.84 -3.80 -6.96
CA ILE A 173 -11.99 -4.24 -5.85
C ILE A 173 -10.59 -3.61 -5.93
N LEU A 174 -9.99 -3.63 -7.12
CA LEU A 174 -8.70 -2.98 -7.35
C LEU A 174 -8.81 -1.48 -7.13
N LEU A 175 -9.84 -0.83 -7.66
CA LEU A 175 -9.99 0.62 -7.53
C LEU A 175 -10.20 1.05 -6.07
N SER A 176 -10.99 0.31 -5.29
CA SER A 176 -11.20 0.61 -3.85
C SER A 176 -9.91 0.47 -3.03
N HIS A 177 -9.00 -0.40 -3.46
CA HIS A 177 -7.69 -0.58 -2.85
C HIS A 177 -6.69 0.49 -3.33
N LEU A 178 -6.49 0.62 -4.64
CA LEU A 178 -5.47 1.46 -5.26
C LEU A 178 -5.68 2.96 -5.00
N VAL A 179 -6.93 3.42 -4.78
CA VAL A 179 -7.14 4.80 -4.34
C VAL A 179 -6.54 5.03 -2.94
N GLY A 180 -6.56 4.03 -2.05
CA GLY A 180 -5.82 4.10 -0.78
C GLY A 180 -4.31 4.12 -1.00
N ASP A 181 -3.79 3.20 -1.82
CA ASP A 181 -2.35 3.08 -2.10
C ASP A 181 -1.75 4.37 -2.64
N ILE A 182 -2.37 5.00 -3.63
CA ILE A 182 -1.80 6.19 -4.29
C ILE A 182 -1.75 7.42 -3.38
N HIS A 183 -2.49 7.40 -2.27
CA HIS A 183 -2.46 8.44 -1.25
C HIS A 183 -1.41 8.16 -0.16
N GLN A 184 -0.80 6.96 -0.13
CA GLN A 184 0.31 6.63 0.76
C GLN A 184 1.61 7.21 0.17
N PRO A 185 2.33 8.13 0.85
CA PRO A 185 3.49 8.82 0.28
C PRO A 185 4.58 7.92 -0.31
N LEU A 186 4.95 6.85 0.38
CA LEU A 186 5.97 5.88 -0.02
C LEU A 186 5.48 4.80 -1.00
N HIS A 187 4.20 4.81 -1.38
CA HIS A 187 3.72 4.06 -2.55
C HIS A 187 3.91 4.82 -3.86
N VAL A 188 4.29 6.10 -3.80
CA VAL A 188 4.52 6.94 -4.98
C VAL A 188 5.95 7.47 -5.03
N GLY A 189 6.52 7.88 -3.90
CA GLY A 189 7.87 8.44 -3.82
C GLY A 189 8.90 7.46 -3.27
N ALA A 190 10.08 7.44 -3.90
CA ALA A 190 11.23 6.65 -3.46
C ALA A 190 12.54 7.46 -3.52
N GLU A 191 13.52 7.08 -2.68
CA GLU A 191 14.86 7.67 -2.68
C GLU A 191 15.85 6.79 -3.45
N TYR A 192 16.81 7.41 -4.13
CA TYR A 192 17.75 6.72 -5.01
C TYR A 192 19.20 7.04 -4.67
N PHE A 193 20.04 6.02 -4.68
CA PHE A 193 21.42 6.12 -4.19
C PHE A 193 22.41 5.54 -5.18
N ALA A 194 23.59 6.16 -5.26
CA ALA A 194 24.75 5.54 -5.89
C ALA A 194 25.27 4.39 -5.02
N SER A 195 26.18 3.58 -5.58
CA SER A 195 26.76 2.42 -4.88
C SER A 195 27.56 2.79 -3.62
N ASP A 196 27.99 4.04 -3.51
CA ASP A 196 28.69 4.61 -2.34
C ASP A 196 27.73 5.13 -1.25
N GLY A 197 26.41 5.04 -1.46
CA GLY A 197 25.38 5.45 -0.51
C GLY A 197 24.98 6.92 -0.58
N ARG A 198 25.51 7.69 -1.55
CA ARG A 198 25.09 9.09 -1.77
C ARG A 198 23.78 9.14 -2.54
N VAL A 199 22.87 10.03 -2.14
CA VAL A 199 21.63 10.30 -2.88
C VAL A 199 21.96 10.88 -4.27
N VAL A 200 21.31 10.36 -5.31
CA VAL A 200 21.53 10.77 -6.71
C VAL A 200 20.24 10.82 -7.49
N ASN A 201 20.22 11.60 -8.58
CA ASN A 201 19.14 11.55 -9.55
C ASN A 201 19.30 10.29 -10.44
N PRO A 202 18.37 9.32 -10.39
CA PRO A 202 18.45 8.09 -11.17
C PRO A 202 18.26 8.30 -12.68
N ASP A 203 17.68 9.42 -13.12
CA ASP A 203 17.58 9.78 -14.54
C ASP A 203 18.90 10.36 -15.10
N LYS A 204 19.91 10.58 -14.24
CA LYS A 204 21.20 11.18 -14.61
C LYS A 204 22.41 10.29 -14.33
N ALA A 205 22.28 9.30 -13.46
CA ALA A 205 23.36 8.41 -13.08
C ALA A 205 22.83 7.01 -12.68
N PRO A 206 23.65 5.95 -12.77
CA PRO A 206 23.31 4.65 -12.19
C PRO A 206 22.97 4.79 -10.71
N ALA A 207 21.81 4.22 -10.34
CA ALA A 207 21.29 4.33 -8.99
C ALA A 207 20.54 3.07 -8.58
N LEU A 208 20.48 2.86 -7.27
CA LEU A 208 19.69 1.83 -6.62
C LEU A 208 18.59 2.52 -5.81
N GLY A 209 17.33 2.17 -6.09
CA GLY A 209 16.19 2.68 -5.34
C GLY A 209 16.05 1.97 -4.00
N ASP A 210 15.44 2.64 -3.03
CA ASP A 210 15.14 2.09 -1.71
C ASP A 210 13.82 1.29 -1.63
N GLN A 211 13.10 1.19 -2.76
CA GLN A 211 11.81 0.47 -2.88
C GLN A 211 10.71 1.09 -2.00
N GLY A 212 10.52 2.40 -2.08
CA GLY A 212 9.56 3.13 -1.25
C GLY A 212 9.86 2.96 0.25
N GLY A 213 11.13 2.92 0.63
CA GLY A 213 11.55 2.73 2.03
C GLY A 213 11.49 1.28 2.55
N ASN A 214 11.17 0.27 1.73
CA ASN A 214 11.11 -1.14 2.16
C ASN A 214 12.46 -1.76 2.54
N SER A 215 13.54 -1.10 2.13
CA SER A 215 14.92 -1.50 2.37
C SER A 215 15.59 -0.72 3.51
N PHE A 216 14.89 0.25 4.12
CA PHE A 216 15.41 1.08 5.20
C PHE A 216 14.78 0.73 6.54
N PHE A 217 15.61 0.65 7.58
CA PHE A 217 15.12 0.47 8.94
C PHE A 217 14.98 1.82 9.65
N LEU A 218 13.79 2.10 10.15
CA LEU A 218 13.44 3.34 10.84
C LEU A 218 13.83 3.30 12.32
N GLU A 219 14.37 4.41 12.81
CA GLU A 219 14.63 4.70 14.22
C GLU A 219 13.95 6.01 14.60
N LEU A 220 13.09 5.94 15.60
CA LEU A 220 12.29 7.06 16.09
C LEU A 220 12.80 7.52 17.45
N SER A 221 12.73 8.83 17.67
CA SER A 221 13.12 9.50 18.90
C SER A 221 12.18 9.20 20.06
N ASP A 222 10.93 8.84 19.77
CA ASP A 222 9.89 8.49 20.74
C ASP A 222 9.90 7.01 21.15
N GLU A 223 10.83 6.22 20.63
CA GLU A 223 11.00 4.80 20.94
C GLU A 223 12.24 4.56 21.81
N PRO A 224 12.22 3.54 22.68
CA PRO A 224 13.38 3.22 23.50
C PRO A 224 14.59 2.88 22.61
N PRO A 225 15.82 3.24 23.03
CA PRO A 225 17.03 2.95 22.28
C PRO A 225 17.15 1.47 21.93
N ARG A 226 17.62 1.20 20.72
CA ARG A 226 17.74 -0.17 20.19
C ARG A 226 18.56 -1.06 21.13
N LYS A 227 18.03 -2.23 21.47
CA LYS A 227 18.71 -3.30 22.22
C LYS A 227 18.80 -4.56 21.36
N ARG A 228 19.83 -5.37 21.62
CA ARG A 228 20.03 -6.66 20.93
C ARG A 228 18.77 -7.54 21.09
N GLY A 229 18.22 -8.01 19.97
CA GLY A 229 17.01 -8.84 19.94
C GLY A 229 15.70 -8.09 19.69
N MET A 230 15.69 -6.74 19.61
CA MET A 230 14.50 -6.00 19.17
C MET A 230 14.34 -6.06 17.64
N HIS A 231 13.11 -6.30 17.19
CA HIS A 231 12.76 -6.31 15.77
C HIS A 231 12.95 -4.92 15.16
N ARG A 232 13.60 -4.85 14.00
CA ARG A 232 13.83 -3.58 13.30
C ARG A 232 12.63 -3.27 12.43
N LYS A 233 12.00 -2.12 12.65
CA LYS A 233 10.87 -1.63 11.86
C LYS A 233 11.38 -1.08 10.52
N LYS A 234 10.73 -1.46 9.42
CA LYS A 234 11.00 -0.87 8.10
C LYS A 234 10.30 0.48 7.98
N LEU A 235 10.90 1.42 7.25
CA LEU A 235 10.31 2.73 6.99
C LEU A 235 8.95 2.60 6.30
N HIS A 236 8.86 1.80 5.24
CA HIS A 236 7.58 1.56 4.56
C HIS A 236 6.50 0.99 5.50
N SER A 237 6.84 -0.08 6.24
CA SER A 237 5.90 -0.70 7.19
C SER A 237 5.47 0.24 8.32
N PHE A 238 6.30 1.22 8.69
CA PHE A 238 5.89 2.25 9.64
C PHE A 238 4.73 3.09 9.08
N TRP A 239 4.81 3.52 7.82
CA TRP A 239 3.74 4.29 7.17
C TRP A 239 2.46 3.47 7.02
N ASP A 240 2.60 2.19 6.70
CA ASP A 240 1.45 1.31 6.53
C ASP A 240 0.73 0.98 7.83
N TYR A 241 1.45 0.85 8.95
CA TYR A 241 0.84 0.34 10.18
C TYR A 241 0.95 1.31 11.33
N ASP A 242 2.16 1.71 11.69
CA ASP A 242 2.40 2.51 12.89
C ASP A 242 1.81 3.92 12.77
N ALA A 243 1.94 4.57 11.61
CA ALA A 243 1.40 5.91 11.38
C ALA A 243 -0.14 5.91 11.38
N VAL A 244 -0.76 4.88 10.79
CA VAL A 244 -2.22 4.69 10.81
C VAL A 244 -2.73 4.44 12.22
N ASN A 245 -2.08 3.55 12.98
CA ASN A 245 -2.47 3.28 14.37
C ASN A 245 -2.27 4.50 15.27
N ALA A 246 -1.28 5.35 15.00
CA ALA A 246 -1.01 6.56 15.76
C ALA A 246 -2.12 7.62 15.66
N MET A 247 -3.08 7.48 14.73
CA MET A 247 -4.30 8.31 14.71
C MET A 247 -5.24 8.02 15.89
N PHE A 248 -5.03 6.92 16.61
CA PHE A 248 -5.84 6.47 17.75
C PHE A 248 -5.00 6.50 19.03
N PRO A 249 -4.64 7.68 19.55
CA PRO A 249 -3.79 7.81 20.73
C PRO A 249 -4.42 7.22 22.00
N GLU A 250 -5.73 6.96 22.00
CA GLU A 250 -6.44 6.29 23.09
C GLU A 250 -6.07 4.80 23.22
N LEU A 251 -5.49 4.21 22.17
CA LEU A 251 -5.10 2.81 22.17
C LEU A 251 -3.77 2.61 22.91
N PRO A 252 -3.67 1.63 23.83
CA PRO A 252 -2.42 1.27 24.47
C PRO A 252 -1.30 0.95 23.47
N ALA A 253 -0.10 1.47 23.73
CA ALA A 253 1.06 1.32 22.84
C ALA A 253 1.51 -0.13 22.57
N ARG A 254 1.08 -1.09 23.39
CA ARG A 254 1.39 -2.52 23.23
C ARG A 254 0.14 -3.36 23.46
N LEU A 255 -0.47 -3.81 22.38
CA LEU A 255 -1.58 -4.76 22.39
C LEU A 255 -1.30 -5.95 21.49
N ARG A 256 -1.87 -7.11 21.82
CA ARG A 256 -1.90 -8.22 20.86
C ARG A 256 -2.82 -7.83 19.70
N LYS A 257 -2.51 -8.28 18.48
CA LYS A 257 -3.27 -7.94 17.26
C LYS A 257 -4.79 -8.09 17.40
N ARG A 258 -5.26 -9.16 18.06
CA ARG A 258 -6.70 -9.41 18.27
C ARG A 258 -7.34 -8.41 19.24
N GLU A 259 -6.63 -8.02 20.29
CA GLU A 259 -7.10 -7.02 21.26
C GLU A 259 -7.15 -5.63 20.60
N LEU A 260 -6.12 -5.32 19.81
CA LEU A 260 -6.08 -4.09 19.02
C LEU A 260 -7.29 -4.00 18.07
N GLN A 261 -7.61 -5.07 17.34
CA GLN A 261 -8.78 -5.10 16.45
C GLN A 261 -10.10 -4.85 17.18
N LEU A 262 -10.29 -5.41 18.38
CA LEU A 262 -11.52 -5.21 19.15
C LEU A 262 -11.65 -3.78 19.67
N LEU A 263 -10.54 -3.16 20.07
CA LEU A 263 -10.54 -1.81 20.65
C LEU A 263 -10.56 -0.71 19.58
N VAL A 264 -9.94 -0.96 18.42
CA VAL A 264 -9.89 0.02 17.33
C VAL A 264 -11.24 0.15 16.62
N GLU A 265 -12.04 -0.91 16.54
CA GLU A 265 -13.29 -0.91 15.77
C GLU A 265 -14.28 0.21 16.16
N PRO A 266 -14.64 0.45 17.44
CA PRO A 266 -15.52 1.56 17.78
C PRO A 266 -14.90 2.93 17.49
N LEU A 267 -13.58 3.08 17.66
CA LEU A 267 -12.87 4.32 17.35
C LEU A 267 -12.81 4.58 15.84
N LYS A 268 -12.56 3.52 15.05
CA LYS A 268 -12.57 3.54 13.59
C LYS A 268 -13.93 4.00 13.07
N ARG A 269 -15.03 3.42 13.57
CA ARG A 269 -16.39 3.84 13.17
C ARG A 269 -16.67 5.30 13.46
N LYS A 270 -16.29 5.78 14.66
CA LYS A 270 -16.43 7.20 15.01
C LYS A 270 -15.61 8.10 14.08
N LEU A 271 -14.37 7.71 13.79
CA LEU A 271 -13.50 8.43 12.88
C LEU A 271 -14.07 8.47 11.46
N VAL A 272 -14.47 7.32 10.91
CA VAL A 272 -15.06 7.20 9.57
C VAL A 272 -16.26 8.11 9.44
N HIS A 273 -17.19 8.06 10.39
CA HIS A 273 -18.39 8.89 10.35
C HIS A 273 -18.05 10.40 10.35
N GLN A 274 -17.09 10.80 11.18
CA GLN A 274 -16.59 12.18 11.18
C GLN A 274 -16.01 12.55 9.79
N LEU A 275 -15.09 11.74 9.28
CA LEU A 275 -14.41 12.02 8.01
C LEU A 275 -15.36 11.93 6.80
N ALA A 276 -16.43 11.15 6.86
CA ALA A 276 -17.43 11.07 5.78
C ALA A 276 -18.40 12.27 5.78
N THR A 277 -18.62 12.90 6.94
CA THR A 277 -19.55 14.03 7.08
C THR A 277 -18.86 15.39 6.97
N GLU A 278 -17.56 15.48 7.26
CA GLU A 278 -16.75 16.68 7.14
C GLU A 278 -15.99 16.68 5.81
N GLU A 279 -16.09 17.75 5.02
CA GLU A 279 -15.40 17.86 3.73
C GLU A 279 -13.88 18.11 3.94
N PRO A 280 -12.97 17.30 3.32
CA PRO A 280 -11.55 17.53 3.42
C PRO A 280 -11.14 18.81 2.68
N GLN A 281 -10.00 19.39 3.04
CA GLN A 281 -9.47 20.51 2.27
C GLN A 281 -8.82 20.02 0.96
N ASN A 282 -9.04 20.75 -0.14
CA ASN A 282 -8.40 20.52 -1.45
C ASN A 282 -8.52 19.07 -1.98
N TRP A 283 -9.61 18.38 -1.67
CA TRP A 283 -9.79 16.98 -2.10
C TRP A 283 -10.23 16.86 -3.55
N GLN A 284 -10.98 17.85 -4.06
CA GLN A 284 -11.53 17.83 -5.40
C GLN A 284 -10.42 17.95 -6.44
N ILE A 285 -10.49 17.10 -7.46
CA ILE A 285 -9.71 17.31 -8.67
C ILE A 285 -10.47 18.32 -9.55
N PRO A 286 -9.80 19.37 -10.09
CA PRO A 286 -10.46 20.35 -10.94
C PRO A 286 -11.23 19.71 -12.10
N GLU A 287 -12.43 20.22 -12.41
CA GLU A 287 -13.28 19.68 -13.48
C GLU A 287 -12.61 19.64 -14.86
N SER A 288 -11.59 20.48 -15.07
CA SER A 288 -10.78 20.49 -16.29
C SER A 288 -9.89 19.26 -16.46
N VAL A 289 -9.64 18.50 -15.40
CA VAL A 289 -8.82 17.28 -15.43
C VAL A 289 -9.74 16.10 -15.77
N ALA A 290 -9.42 15.39 -16.85
CA ALA A 290 -10.15 14.18 -17.22
C ALA A 290 -9.97 13.09 -16.15
N VAL A 291 -11.01 12.26 -15.96
CA VAL A 291 -10.96 11.12 -15.01
C VAL A 291 -9.78 10.18 -15.29
N SER A 292 -9.40 10.00 -16.56
CA SER A 292 -8.23 9.22 -16.96
C SER A 292 -6.89 9.78 -16.47
N SER A 293 -6.86 11.02 -16.01
CA SER A 293 -5.68 11.71 -15.46
C SER A 293 -5.72 11.88 -13.94
N TYR A 294 -6.75 11.39 -13.25
CA TYR A 294 -6.87 11.51 -11.79
C TYR A 294 -5.70 10.86 -11.06
N ALA A 295 -5.29 9.66 -11.49
CA ALA A 295 -4.19 8.94 -10.86
C ALA A 295 -2.86 9.72 -10.96
N GLU A 296 -2.57 10.32 -12.11
CA GLU A 296 -1.38 11.16 -12.29
C GLU A 296 -1.45 12.40 -11.38
N ALA A 297 -2.62 13.05 -11.30
CA ALA A 297 -2.82 14.20 -10.43
C ALA A 297 -2.64 13.86 -8.94
N TRP A 298 -3.16 12.72 -8.48
CA TRP A 298 -2.98 12.25 -7.10
C TRP A 298 -1.53 11.89 -6.80
N ALA A 299 -0.83 11.24 -7.75
CA ALA A 299 0.59 10.96 -7.62
C ALA A 299 1.41 12.26 -7.51
N ASP A 300 1.12 13.26 -8.34
CA ASP A 300 1.79 14.57 -8.28
C ASP A 300 1.53 15.30 -6.96
N GLU A 301 0.32 15.18 -6.41
CA GLU A 301 -0.06 15.83 -5.15
C GLU A 301 0.63 15.20 -3.93
N ILE A 302 0.84 13.88 -3.91
CA ILE A 302 1.44 13.19 -2.78
C ILE A 302 2.98 13.26 -2.76
N LEU A 303 3.62 13.47 -3.92
CA LEU A 303 5.09 13.48 -4.05
C LEU A 303 5.81 14.46 -3.10
N PRO A 304 5.33 15.69 -2.88
CA PRO A 304 5.87 16.58 -1.86
C PRO A 304 5.84 15.99 -0.44
N ARG A 305 4.78 15.25 -0.07
CA ARG A 305 4.70 14.55 1.23
C ARG A 305 5.67 13.39 1.30
N ALA A 306 5.85 12.66 0.20
CA ALA A 306 6.84 11.58 0.12
C ALA A 306 8.26 12.14 0.31
N ARG A 307 8.57 13.25 -0.35
CA ARG A 307 9.84 13.96 -0.15
C ARG A 307 10.02 14.42 1.30
N GLU A 308 9.01 15.05 1.90
CA GLU A 308 9.06 15.47 3.30
C GLU A 308 9.31 14.27 4.24
N ALA A 309 8.76 13.09 3.92
CA ALA A 309 8.99 11.86 4.68
C ALA A 309 10.47 11.47 4.72
N TYR A 310 11.23 11.68 3.65
CA TYR A 310 12.68 11.47 3.62
C TYR A 310 13.45 12.64 4.23
N GLU A 311 13.01 13.87 3.99
CA GLU A 311 13.66 15.08 4.52
C GLU A 311 13.57 15.19 6.03
N ARG A 312 12.63 14.51 6.68
CA ARG A 312 12.59 14.43 8.15
C ARG A 312 13.56 13.39 8.74
N LEU A 313 14.28 12.65 7.90
CA LEU A 313 15.18 11.57 8.29
C LEU A 313 16.66 11.88 7.94
N SER A 314 17.56 11.22 8.66
CA SER A 314 18.98 11.08 8.34
C SER A 314 19.19 9.66 7.84
N LEU A 315 19.53 9.54 6.55
CA LEU A 315 19.79 8.27 5.88
C LEU A 315 21.26 7.90 6.09
N ARG A 316 21.52 6.78 6.76
CA ARG A 316 22.86 6.35 7.19
C ARG A 316 23.14 4.91 6.78
N ASN A 317 24.42 4.57 6.73
CA ASN A 317 24.90 3.20 6.46
C ASN A 317 24.31 2.63 5.17
N VAL A 318 24.10 3.50 4.17
CA VAL A 318 23.46 3.11 2.91
C VAL A 318 24.45 2.33 2.05
N ARG A 319 24.04 1.13 1.65
CA ARG A 319 24.85 0.23 0.84
C ARG A 319 23.97 -0.61 -0.09
N PRO A 320 24.53 -1.10 -1.21
CA PRO A 320 23.87 -2.10 -2.01
C PRO A 320 23.52 -3.36 -1.19
N ALA A 321 22.31 -3.87 -1.35
CA ALA A 321 21.85 -5.11 -0.75
C ALA A 321 20.97 -5.89 -1.73
N LEU A 322 20.93 -7.21 -1.58
CA LEU A 322 20.02 -8.06 -2.35
C LEU A 322 18.72 -8.25 -1.57
N LEU A 323 17.61 -7.79 -2.12
CA LEU A 323 16.26 -7.97 -1.57
C LEU A 323 15.40 -8.67 -2.63
N GLU A 324 14.88 -9.85 -2.31
CA GLU A 324 14.04 -10.64 -3.22
C GLU A 324 14.66 -10.84 -4.62
N GLY A 325 15.98 -11.08 -4.66
CA GLY A 325 16.73 -11.26 -5.90
C GLY A 325 17.06 -9.96 -6.66
N ARG A 326 16.71 -8.78 -6.12
CA ARG A 326 16.99 -7.48 -6.72
C ARG A 326 18.05 -6.72 -5.94
N LEU A 327 18.96 -6.06 -6.66
CA LEU A 327 19.92 -5.16 -6.06
C LEU A 327 19.22 -3.83 -5.74
N VAL A 328 19.22 -3.43 -4.47
CA VAL A 328 18.58 -2.23 -3.94
C VAL A 328 19.54 -1.45 -3.05
N ALA A 329 19.27 -0.17 -2.79
CA ALA A 329 19.95 0.56 -1.73
C ALA A 329 19.28 0.18 -0.40
N ALA A 330 20.04 -0.14 0.64
CA ALA A 330 19.49 -0.46 1.95
C ALA A 330 20.30 0.23 3.05
N GLY A 331 19.64 0.64 4.13
CA GLY A 331 20.29 1.40 5.19
C GLY A 331 19.41 1.67 6.40
N GLU A 332 19.73 2.74 7.09
CA GLU A 332 19.06 3.20 8.31
C GLU A 332 18.48 4.59 8.09
N ALA A 333 17.23 4.77 8.50
CA ALA A 333 16.52 6.03 8.52
C ALA A 333 16.37 6.46 9.98
N ILE A 334 17.06 7.53 10.38
CA ILE A 334 17.04 8.02 11.76
C ILE A 334 16.29 9.34 11.80
N GLU A 335 15.28 9.46 12.64
CA GLU A 335 14.55 10.70 12.86
C GLU A 335 15.49 11.87 13.18
N LYS A 336 15.28 13.01 12.50
CA LYS A 336 15.92 14.28 12.83
C LYS A 336 14.97 15.13 13.66
N ALA A 337 15.52 15.91 14.59
CA ALA A 337 14.77 16.97 15.24
C ALA A 337 14.25 17.95 14.18
N GLN A 338 12.97 18.32 14.29
CA GLN A 338 12.29 19.19 13.34
C GLN A 338 12.01 20.56 13.96
N PRO A 339 12.04 21.65 13.18
CA PRO A 339 11.72 23.00 13.69
C PRO A 339 10.31 23.12 14.27
N ASP A 340 9.35 22.34 13.76
CA ASP A 340 7.96 22.27 14.24
C ASP A 340 7.81 21.49 15.56
N GLN A 341 8.90 20.90 16.07
CA GLN A 341 8.95 20.06 17.27
C GLN A 341 8.05 18.82 17.24
N LEU A 342 7.45 18.50 16.09
CA LEU A 342 6.67 17.28 15.94
C LEU A 342 7.63 16.10 15.81
N THR A 343 7.33 15.01 16.54
CA THR A 343 7.99 13.75 16.24
C THR A 343 7.58 13.26 14.87
N TYR A 344 8.42 12.45 14.24
CA TYR A 344 8.12 11.82 12.95
C TYR A 344 6.80 11.07 12.99
N ARG A 345 6.48 10.42 14.13
CA ARG A 345 5.21 9.73 14.33
C ARG A 345 4.02 10.67 14.35
N GLN A 346 4.10 11.75 15.11
CA GLN A 346 3.01 12.73 15.20
C GLN A 346 2.73 13.37 13.84
N TRP A 347 3.79 13.79 13.15
CA TRP A 347 3.67 14.36 11.81
C TRP A 347 3.11 13.35 10.81
N ALA A 348 3.66 12.12 10.75
CA ALA A 348 3.19 11.10 9.83
C ALA A 348 1.73 10.72 10.09
N ALA A 349 1.30 10.60 11.36
CA ALA A 349 -0.09 10.33 11.71
C ALA A 349 -1.04 11.46 11.23
N GLY A 350 -0.59 12.72 11.30
CA GLY A 350 -1.32 13.86 10.74
C GLY A 350 -1.46 13.77 9.21
N VAL A 351 -0.37 13.47 8.51
CA VAL A 351 -0.40 13.24 7.05
C VAL A 351 -1.34 12.09 6.70
N VAL A 352 -1.22 10.94 7.38
CA VAL A 352 -2.11 9.78 7.15
C VAL A 352 -3.58 10.16 7.35
N ARG A 353 -3.92 10.92 8.40
CA ARG A 353 -5.31 11.35 8.62
C ARG A 353 -5.83 12.20 7.45
N GLU A 354 -5.05 13.18 6.99
CA GLU A 354 -5.41 14.05 5.85
C GLU A 354 -5.60 13.23 4.56
N GLU A 355 -4.68 12.31 4.28
CA GLU A 355 -4.67 11.55 3.03
C GLU A 355 -5.76 10.47 2.98
N LEU A 356 -6.02 9.76 4.09
CA LEU A 356 -7.14 8.81 4.15
C LEU A 356 -8.49 9.53 4.00
N HIS A 357 -8.61 10.75 4.55
CA HIS A 357 -9.79 11.59 4.41
C HIS A 357 -10.02 11.98 2.94
N ARG A 358 -8.98 12.49 2.26
CA ARG A 358 -9.03 12.78 0.81
C ARG A 358 -9.34 11.53 0.00
N ALA A 359 -8.66 10.42 0.26
CA ALA A 359 -8.80 9.18 -0.49
C ALA A 359 -10.23 8.63 -0.44
N GLY A 360 -10.88 8.62 0.74
CA GLY A 360 -12.26 8.16 0.88
C GLY A 360 -13.26 9.01 0.08
N TRP A 361 -13.10 10.33 0.12
CA TRP A 361 -13.93 11.25 -0.66
C TRP A 361 -13.68 11.12 -2.16
N ARG A 362 -12.42 11.01 -2.57
CA ARG A 362 -12.01 10.81 -3.97
C ARG A 362 -12.51 9.48 -4.53
N LEU A 363 -12.50 8.41 -3.74
CA LEU A 363 -13.06 7.12 -4.14
C LEU A 363 -14.57 7.23 -4.38
N ALA A 364 -15.33 7.81 -3.44
CA ALA A 364 -16.77 8.00 -3.58
C ALA A 364 -17.13 8.87 -4.80
N ASP A 365 -16.42 9.98 -4.98
CA ASP A 365 -16.61 10.89 -6.10
C ASP A 365 -16.29 10.24 -7.46
N LEU A 366 -15.15 9.53 -7.54
CA LEU A 366 -14.79 8.78 -8.73
C LEU A 366 -15.86 7.75 -9.07
N LEU A 367 -16.34 6.97 -8.10
CA LEU A 367 -17.36 5.95 -8.31
C LEU A 367 -18.70 6.57 -8.78
N GLN A 368 -19.11 7.72 -8.25
CA GLN A 368 -20.28 8.44 -8.75
C GLN A 368 -20.14 8.90 -10.21
N LYS A 369 -18.93 9.29 -10.63
CA LYS A 369 -18.66 9.75 -11.99
C LYS A 369 -18.63 8.61 -13.02
N ILE A 370 -18.23 7.39 -12.62
CA ILE A 370 -17.93 6.31 -13.57
C ILE A 370 -18.94 5.17 -13.58
N LEU A 371 -19.77 5.03 -12.54
CA LEU A 371 -20.78 3.98 -12.45
C LEU A 371 -22.14 4.49 -12.92
#